data_AF-A0A167I9K2-F1
#
_entry.id   AF-A0A167I9K2-F1
#
_cell.length_a   1.000
_cell.length_b   1.000
_cell.length_c   1.000
_cell.angle_alpha   90.00
_cell.angle_beta   90.00
_cell.angle_gamma   90.00
#
_symmetry.space_group_name_H-M   'P 1'
#
loop_
_entity.id
_entity.type
_entity.pdbx_description
1 polymer ?
#
loop_
_entity_poly.entity_id
_entity_poly.type
_entity_poly.pdbx_seq_one_letter_code
_entity_poly.pdbx_strand_id
1 'polypeptide(L)' 'MFEKIRIKEHMEIADSKGQHVGTVDDVEGDNIKLTKSDSADSIHHMIPVDDVEKIDDNRIYLKEGARIPAGLGNKANA' A
#
# COMPACT_ATOMS: atom_id res chain seq x y z
N MET A 1 0.22 -18.30 -0.40
CA MET A 1 1.42 -17.88 0.36
C MET A 1 2.16 -16.89 -0.51
N PHE A 2 1.90 -15.59 -0.32
CA PHE A 2 2.64 -14.55 -1.02
C PHE A 2 4.02 -14.45 -0.37
N GLU A 3 5.08 -14.59 -1.16
CA GLU A 3 6.43 -14.41 -0.65
C GLU A 3 6.65 -12.92 -0.42
N LYS A 4 6.65 -12.49 0.85
CA LYS A 4 6.98 -11.13 1.32
C LYS A 4 8.19 -10.51 0.61
N ILE A 5 9.15 -11.36 0.24
CA ILE A 5 10.39 -11.05 -0.50
C ILE A 5 10.13 -10.27 -1.80
N ARG A 6 8.91 -10.33 -2.36
CA ARG A 6 8.56 -9.62 -3.60
C ARG A 6 8.15 -8.17 -3.40
N ILE A 7 7.82 -7.75 -2.18
CA ILE A 7 7.47 -6.36 -1.85
C ILE A 7 8.77 -5.57 -1.67
N LYS A 8 8.88 -4.45 -2.39
CA LYS A 8 10.05 -3.59 -2.39
C LYS A 8 9.64 -2.14 -2.12
N GLU A 9 10.57 -1.38 -1.59
CA GLU A 9 10.46 0.07 -1.46
C GLU A 9 10.08 0.71 -2.81
N HIS A 10 9.34 1.82 -2.76
CA HIS A 10 8.85 2.58 -3.91
C HIS A 10 7.81 1.90 -4.81
N MET A 11 7.36 0.68 -4.49
CA MET A 11 6.25 0.07 -5.21
C MET A 11 4.93 0.82 -4.94
N GLU A 12 4.09 0.92 -5.96
CA GLU A 12 2.75 1.48 -5.82
C GLU A 12 1.82 0.45 -5.16
N ILE A 13 0.97 0.88 -4.24
CA ILE A 13 -0.11 0.10 -3.65
C ILE A 13 -1.44 0.61 -4.19
N ALA A 14 -2.25 -0.30 -4.70
CA ALA A 14 -3.58 -0.02 -5.20
C ALA A 14 -4.63 -0.92 -4.56
N ASP A 15 -5.86 -0.42 -4.51
CA ASP A 15 -6.98 -1.22 -4.05
C ASP A 15 -7.40 -2.29 -5.08
N SER A 16 -8.38 -3.11 -4.72
CA SER A 16 -8.96 -4.14 -5.61
C SER A 16 -9.53 -3.59 -6.93
N LYS A 17 -9.82 -2.29 -7.02
CA LYS A 17 -10.32 -1.60 -8.21
C LYS A 17 -9.19 -0.96 -9.03
N GLY A 18 -7.94 -1.06 -8.58
CA GLY A 18 -6.79 -0.43 -9.21
C GLY A 18 -6.66 1.06 -8.89
N GLN A 19 -7.31 1.59 -7.86
CA GLN A 19 -7.13 2.97 -7.44
C GLN A 19 -5.86 3.11 -6.57
N HIS A 20 -5.07 4.16 -6.79
CA HIS A 20 -3.87 4.45 -5.99
C HIS A 20 -4.23 4.66 -4.52
N VAL A 21 -3.56 3.90 -3.64
CA VAL A 21 -3.69 4.00 -2.19
C VAL A 21 -2.47 4.67 -1.59
N GLY A 22 -1.28 4.28 -2.04
CA GLY A 22 -0.04 4.92 -1.60
C GLY A 22 1.20 4.20 -2.12
N THR A 23 2.37 4.55 -1.58
CA THR A 23 3.67 4.03 -2.03
C THR A 23 4.40 3.38 -0.87
N VAL A 24 5.07 2.24 -1.11
CA VAL A 24 5.86 1.53 -0.09
C VAL A 24 7.06 2.36 0.34
N ASP A 25 7.18 2.58 1.66
CA ASP A 25 8.36 3.14 2.33
C ASP A 25 9.30 2.02 2.78
N ASP A 26 8.76 0.99 3.45
CA ASP A 26 9.52 -0.17 3.96
C ASP A 26 8.57 -1.35 4.28
N VAL A 27 9.13 -2.52 4.61
CA VAL A 27 8.37 -3.68 5.11
C VAL A 27 8.85 -4.04 6.51
N GLU A 28 7.99 -3.84 7.50
CA GLU A 28 8.26 -4.11 8.91
C GLU A 28 7.49 -5.36 9.37
N GLY A 29 8.16 -6.51 9.34
CA GLY A 29 7.61 -7.79 9.79
C GLY A 29 6.46 -8.31 8.91
N ASP A 30 5.22 -8.06 9.33
CA ASP A 30 3.98 -8.42 8.64
C ASP A 30 3.22 -7.19 8.13
N ASN A 31 3.81 -6.00 8.22
CA ASN A 31 3.20 -4.75 7.77
C ASN A 31 4.04 -4.09 6.68
N ILE A 32 3.33 -3.56 5.69
CA ILE A 32 3.87 -2.68 4.66
C ILE A 32 3.71 -1.26 5.18
N LYS A 33 4.83 -0.57 5.35
CA LYS A 33 4.85 0.84 5.75
C LYS A 33 4.74 1.70 4.49
N LEU A 34 3.85 2.69 4.53
CA LEU A 34 3.62 3.61 3.41
C LEU A 34 4.39 4.92 3.62
N THR A 35 4.79 5.56 2.52
CA THR A 35 5.51 6.83 2.57
C THR A 35 4.59 7.93 3.08
N LYS A 36 5.06 8.70 4.07
CA LYS A 36 4.29 9.83 4.61
C LYS A 36 4.02 10.92 3.57
N SER A 37 4.87 11.05 2.56
CA SER A 37 4.74 12.05 1.48
C SER A 37 3.53 11.80 0.59
N ASP A 38 3.10 10.54 0.51
CA ASP A 38 1.95 10.07 -0.26
C ASP A 38 0.69 9.95 0.60
N SER A 39 0.77 10.41 1.86
CA SER A 39 -0.36 10.52 2.76
C SER A 39 -0.81 11.97 2.91
N ALA A 40 -2.13 12.19 2.92
CA ALA A 40 -2.73 13.52 3.04
C ALA A 40 -2.45 14.18 4.41
N ASP A 41 -2.36 13.36 5.46
CA ASP A 41 -2.07 13.76 6.84
C ASP A 41 -0.57 13.79 7.18
N SER A 42 0.30 13.49 6.20
CA SER A 42 1.76 13.48 6.37
C SER A 42 2.29 12.50 7.44
N ILE A 43 1.57 11.41 7.72
CA ILE A 43 2.02 10.33 8.61
C ILE A 43 2.29 9.04 7.84
N HIS A 44 3.12 8.16 8.42
CA HIS A 44 3.30 6.81 7.89
C HIS A 44 2.12 5.94 8.32
N HIS A 45 1.43 5.38 7.33
CA HIS A 45 0.41 4.36 7.55
C HIS A 45 0.98 2.96 7.34
N MET A 46 0.28 1.97 7.88
CA MET A 46 0.66 0.56 7.73
C MET A 46 -0.50 -0.23 7.16
N ILE A 47 -0.19 -1.15 6.26
CA ILE A 47 -1.13 -2.12 5.72
C ILE A 47 -0.58 -3.53 5.98
N PRO A 48 -1.37 -4.47 6.53
CA PRO A 48 -0.94 -5.84 6.70
C PRO A 48 -0.58 -6.48 5.36
N VAL A 49 0.50 -7.26 5.32
CA VAL A 49 0.83 -8.07 4.13
C VAL A 49 -0.31 -9.05 3.81
N ASP A 50 -1.06 -9.50 4.82
CA ASP A 50 -2.25 -10.32 4.63
C ASP A 50 -3.36 -9.64 3.82
N ASP A 51 -3.37 -8.31 3.70
CA ASP A 51 -4.32 -7.59 2.86
C ASP A 51 -3.89 -7.55 1.38
N VAL A 52 -2.72 -8.09 1.03
CA VAL A 52 -2.26 -8.18 -0.36
C VAL A 52 -2.93 -9.36 -1.08
N GLU A 53 -3.55 -9.06 -2.22
CA GLU A 53 -4.12 -10.05 -3.14
C GLU A 53 -3.10 -10.49 -4.19
N LYS A 54 -2.43 -9.52 -4.84
CA LYS A 54 -1.40 -9.84 -5.83
C LYS A 54 -0.34 -8.75 -6.01
N ILE A 55 0.78 -9.14 -6.62
CA ILE A 55 1.83 -8.22 -7.07
C ILE A 55 2.00 -8.42 -8.57
N ASP A 56 1.83 -7.35 -9.33
CA ASP A 56 1.89 -7.34 -10.80
C ASP A 56 2.49 -6.02 -11.30
N ASP A 57 3.37 -6.07 -12.29
CA ASP A 57 4.05 -4.92 -12.91
C ASP A 57 4.52 -3.80 -11.93
N ASN A 58 5.33 -4.18 -10.94
CA ASN A 58 5.84 -3.30 -9.89
C ASN A 58 4.76 -2.61 -9.02
N ARG A 59 3.56 -3.18 -8.98
CA ARG A 59 2.40 -2.67 -8.25
C ARG A 59 1.77 -3.76 -7.40
N ILE A 60 1.35 -3.37 -6.20
CA ILE A 60 0.72 -4.23 -5.20
C ILE A 60 -0.79 -3.97 -5.26
N TYR A 61 -1.58 -5.03 -5.34
CA TYR A 61 -3.03 -4.95 -5.34
C TYR A 61 -3.56 -5.56 -4.04
N LEU A 62 -4.37 -4.78 -3.33
CA LEU A 62 -5.01 -5.22 -2.10
C LEU A 62 -6.27 -6.05 -2.38
N LYS A 63 -6.63 -6.88 -1.41
CA LYS A 63 -7.87 -7.66 -1.40
C LYS A 63 -9.09 -6.75 -1.43
N GLU A 64 -10.18 -7.28 -1.98
CA GLU A 64 -11.48 -6.64 -1.83
C GLU A 64 -11.86 -6.59 -0.35
N GLY A 65 -12.17 -5.39 0.16
CA GLY A 65 -12.48 -5.17 1.57
C GLY A 65 -11.28 -4.96 2.49
N ALA A 66 -10.05 -4.90 1.96
CA ALA A 66 -8.87 -4.48 2.73
C ALA A 66 -9.12 -3.13 3.40
N ARG A 67 -8.70 -3.00 4.66
CA ARG A 67 -8.92 -1.75 5.41
C ARG A 67 -7.88 -0.73 4.97
N ILE A 68 -8.32 0.29 4.25
CA ILE A 68 -7.47 1.43 3.88
C ILE A 68 -7.56 2.50 4.98
N PRO A 69 -6.45 2.87 5.65
CA PRO A 69 -6.41 3.99 6.58
C PRO A 69 -6.91 5.30 5.98
N ALA A 70 -7.64 6.08 6.79
CA ALA A 70 -8.01 7.45 6.40
C ALA A 70 -6.75 8.31 6.27
N GLY A 71 -6.70 9.14 5.23
CA GLY A 71 -5.50 9.93 4.90
C GLY A 71 -4.68 9.34 3.76
N LEU A 72 -4.89 8.07 3.41
CA LEU A 72 -4.37 7.45 2.20
C LEU A 72 -5.30 7.66 1.01
N GLY A 73 -4.75 7.54 -0.20
CA GLY A 73 -5.43 7.87 -1.45
C GLY A 73 -5.09 9.29 -1.94
N ASN A 74 -4.88 9.39 -3.25
CA ASN A 74 -4.34 10.54 -3.97
C ASN A 74 -4.59 11.92 -3.35
N LYS A 75 -3.50 12.58 -2.96
CA LYS A 75 -3.44 14.03 -2.69
C LYS A 75 -3.73 14.88 -3.93
N ALA A 76 -3.77 14.27 -5.13
CA ALA A 76 -4.04 14.92 -6.40
C ALA A 76 -5.52 15.34 -6.62
N ASN A 77 -6.45 14.87 -5.78
CA ASN A 77 -7.88 15.18 -5.88
C ASN A 77 -8.44 16.00 -4.70
N ALA A 78 -7.58 16.58 -3.85
CA ALA A 78 -7.99 17.44 -2.73
C ALA A 78 -7.93 18.94 -3.10
#